data_AF-A0A931UHT7-F1
#
_entry.id   AF-A0A931UHT7-F1
#
_cell.length_a   1.000
_cell.length_b   1.000
_cell.length_c   1.000
_cell.angle_alpha   90.00
_cell.angle_beta   90.00
_cell.angle_gamma   90.00
#
_symmetry.space_group_name_H-M   'P 1'
#
loop_
_entity.id
_entity.type
_entity.pdbx_description
1 polymer ?
#
loop_
_entity_poly.entity_id
_entity_poly.type
_entity_poly.pdbx_seq_one_letter_code
_entity_poly.pdbx_strand_id
1 'polypeptide(L)'
;MSKKAPKNVKRHTAASIRFIETLMKDSSAMLIRHGESRPDAQQLSRDFALEISRKLSGGLMYFGKNTYLEAHARHGQIRDDYREGATIEQLAEKYSLSTRRIHSVIHELKNTPPAKAATTGAPAIAVIAARMMMKIGLDQNDAANAARGLLAVIAAKFGGTALYIPKQNKIQAIIRDIEIFRAHRAGKSITTLTEYFQLSEEEIKTVIEYYPAPKLSEGRLTELSLINGWILEVAATCREDPEMHAPLEIAADNVAKARNVAKKQDVITTHMKGR
;
A
#
# COMPACT_ATOMS: atom_id res chain seq x y z
N MET A 1 -11.36 -24.47 -26.63
CA MET A 1 -10.00 -24.29 -27.18
C MET A 1 -9.27 -23.26 -26.32
N SER A 2 -8.20 -23.65 -25.60
CA SER A 2 -7.41 -22.72 -24.77
C SER A 2 -6.53 -21.85 -25.66
N LYS A 3 -6.83 -20.54 -25.75
CA LYS A 3 -6.00 -19.58 -26.49
C LYS A 3 -4.65 -19.46 -25.77
N LYS A 4 -3.60 -20.06 -26.34
CA LYS A 4 -2.22 -19.87 -25.87
C LYS A 4 -1.90 -18.38 -25.98
N ALA A 5 -1.51 -17.76 -24.87
CA ALA A 5 -1.09 -16.37 -24.85
C ALA A 5 0.08 -16.15 -25.84
N PRO A 6 0.14 -15.01 -26.54
CA PRO A 6 1.19 -14.70 -27.51
C PRO A 6 2.57 -14.82 -26.86
N LYS A 7 3.46 -15.60 -27.49
CA LYS A 7 4.75 -16.06 -26.94
C LYS A 7 5.77 -14.95 -26.60
N ASN A 8 5.53 -13.69 -26.97
CA ASN A 8 6.52 -12.61 -26.88
C ASN A 8 6.26 -11.54 -25.80
N VAL A 9 5.17 -11.62 -25.03
CA VAL A 9 4.96 -10.66 -23.93
C VAL A 9 5.39 -11.30 -22.63
N LYS A 10 6.65 -11.10 -22.22
CA LYS A 10 7.09 -11.41 -20.84
C LYS A 10 6.35 -10.49 -19.87
N ARG A 11 5.14 -10.90 -19.47
CA ARG A 11 4.28 -10.12 -18.60
C ARG A 11 4.90 -9.91 -17.23
N HIS A 12 4.61 -8.76 -16.65
CA HIS A 12 4.98 -8.44 -15.29
C HIS A 12 4.31 -9.41 -14.33
N THR A 13 4.96 -9.72 -13.21
CA THR A 13 4.33 -10.59 -12.21
C THR A 13 3.13 -9.86 -11.61
N ALA A 14 2.08 -10.60 -11.27
CA ALA A 14 0.91 -10.03 -10.61
C ALA A 14 1.28 -9.32 -9.29
N ALA A 15 2.35 -9.76 -8.62
CA ALA A 15 2.87 -9.12 -7.42
C ALA A 15 3.46 -7.73 -7.71
N SER A 16 4.30 -7.60 -8.76
CA SER A 16 4.86 -6.30 -9.14
C SER A 16 3.78 -5.30 -9.56
N ILE A 17 2.78 -5.72 -10.34
CA ILE A 17 1.66 -4.86 -10.72
C ILE A 17 0.91 -4.36 -9.48
N ARG A 18 0.53 -5.28 -8.58
CA ARG A 18 -0.16 -4.92 -7.33
C ARG A 18 0.65 -3.98 -6.44
N PHE A 19 1.97 -4.17 -6.39
CA PHE A 19 2.84 -3.28 -5.63
C PHE A 19 2.86 -1.87 -6.20
N ILE A 20 3.08 -1.72 -7.52
CA ILE A 20 3.07 -0.40 -8.17
C ILE A 20 1.70 0.26 -8.03
N GLU A 21 0.62 -0.50 -8.23
CA GLU A 21 -0.73 0.01 -8.03
C GLU A 21 -0.97 0.50 -6.60
N THR A 22 -0.48 -0.27 -5.61
CA THR A 22 -0.57 0.10 -4.19
C THR A 22 0.23 1.35 -3.88
N LEU A 23 1.46 1.45 -4.38
CA LEU A 23 2.29 2.65 -4.22
C LEU A 23 1.57 3.88 -4.75
N MET A 24 1.05 3.83 -5.98
CA MET A 24 0.35 4.96 -6.59
C MET A 24 -0.93 5.31 -5.81
N LYS A 25 -1.76 4.31 -5.48
CA LYS A 25 -3.02 4.54 -4.76
C LYS A 25 -2.78 5.15 -3.38
N ASP A 26 -1.92 4.53 -2.57
CA ASP A 26 -1.75 4.93 -1.18
C ASP A 26 -0.93 6.23 -1.05
N SER A 27 0.00 6.50 -1.97
CA SER A 27 0.71 7.80 -2.00
C SER A 27 -0.19 8.94 -2.51
N SER A 28 -1.04 8.71 -3.53
CA SER A 28 -2.04 9.69 -3.95
C SER A 28 -3.01 10.03 -2.81
N ALA A 29 -3.51 9.01 -2.10
CA ALA A 29 -4.38 9.20 -0.94
C ALA A 29 -3.67 9.90 0.24
N MET A 30 -2.36 9.71 0.39
CA MET A 30 -1.56 10.46 1.37
C MET A 30 -1.45 11.92 0.96
N LEU A 31 -1.10 12.23 -0.28
CA LEU A 31 -0.99 13.59 -0.80
C LEU A 31 -2.31 14.38 -0.66
N ILE A 32 -3.44 13.78 -1.03
CA ILE A 32 -4.77 14.41 -0.89
C ILE A 32 -5.07 14.77 0.58
N ARG A 33 -4.73 13.88 1.53
CA ARG A 33 -4.90 14.14 2.96
C ARG A 33 -4.06 15.31 3.48
N HIS A 34 -3.05 15.72 2.72
CA HIS A 34 -2.16 16.83 3.03
C HIS A 34 -2.42 18.05 2.12
N GLY A 35 -3.60 18.16 1.52
CA GLY A 35 -4.08 19.36 0.84
C GLY A 35 -3.82 19.39 -0.68
N GLU A 36 -3.20 18.35 -1.25
CA GLU A 36 -2.99 18.29 -2.70
C GLU A 36 -4.28 18.03 -3.48
N SER A 37 -4.39 18.66 -4.65
CA SER A 37 -5.52 18.43 -5.55
C SER A 37 -5.51 16.99 -6.06
N ARG A 38 -6.69 16.41 -6.34
CA ARG A 38 -6.77 15.02 -6.83
C ARG A 38 -5.96 14.78 -8.11
N PRO A 39 -6.00 15.65 -9.15
CA PRO A 39 -5.16 15.51 -10.33
C PRO A 39 -3.66 15.56 -10.02
N ASP A 40 -3.22 16.53 -9.21
CA ASP A 40 -1.81 16.71 -8.89
C ASP A 40 -1.28 15.56 -8.03
N ALA A 41 -2.06 15.11 -7.05
CA ALA A 41 -1.76 13.94 -6.23
C ALA A 41 -1.62 12.67 -7.08
N GLN A 42 -2.44 12.49 -8.11
CA GLN A 42 -2.32 11.36 -9.02
C GLN A 42 -1.02 11.42 -9.82
N GLN A 43 -0.67 12.59 -10.36
CA GLN A 43 0.56 12.79 -11.11
C GLN A 43 1.82 12.60 -10.24
N LEU A 44 1.85 13.20 -9.06
CA LEU A 44 2.94 13.03 -8.08
C LEU A 44 3.08 11.57 -7.63
N SER A 45 1.98 10.84 -7.45
CA SER A 45 2.01 9.41 -7.11
C SER A 45 2.64 8.53 -8.21
N ARG A 46 2.46 8.93 -9.47
CA ARG A 46 3.08 8.29 -10.63
C ARG A 46 4.59 8.58 -10.65
N ASP A 47 4.97 9.84 -10.45
CA ASP A 47 6.37 10.25 -10.40
C ASP A 47 7.11 9.57 -9.23
N PHE A 48 6.43 9.39 -8.10
CA PHE A 48 6.92 8.63 -6.95
C PHE A 48 7.20 7.16 -7.29
N ALA A 49 6.27 6.46 -7.96
CA ALA A 49 6.47 5.08 -8.38
C ALA A 49 7.65 4.95 -9.38
N LEU A 50 7.81 5.92 -10.28
CA LEU A 50 8.93 5.99 -11.21
C LEU A 50 10.27 6.28 -10.51
N GLU A 51 10.30 7.16 -9.50
CA GLU A 51 11.50 7.43 -8.69
C GLU A 51 11.94 6.18 -7.91
N ILE A 52 10.98 5.46 -7.29
CA ILE A 52 11.24 4.17 -6.65
C ILE A 52 11.86 3.19 -7.63
N SER A 53 11.30 3.07 -8.84
CA SER A 53 11.89 2.24 -9.89
C SER A 53 13.31 2.66 -10.20
N ARG A 54 13.56 3.95 -10.42
CA ARG A 54 14.89 4.44 -10.79
C ARG A 54 15.95 4.11 -9.74
N LYS A 55 15.58 4.21 -8.45
CA LYS A 55 16.50 3.98 -7.33
C LYS A 55 16.65 2.51 -6.95
N LEU A 56 15.61 1.69 -7.12
CA LEU A 56 15.54 0.34 -6.55
C LEU A 56 15.33 -0.77 -7.59
N SER A 57 15.28 -0.44 -8.89
CA SER A 57 14.98 -1.43 -9.92
C SER A 57 16.07 -2.46 -10.14
N GLY A 58 15.65 -3.61 -10.66
CA GLY A 58 16.56 -4.71 -11.03
C GLY A 58 16.88 -5.67 -9.89
N GLY A 59 16.43 -5.36 -8.66
CA GLY A 59 16.64 -6.18 -7.47
C GLY A 59 15.37 -6.83 -6.91
N LEU A 60 15.58 -7.82 -6.04
CA LEU A 60 14.57 -8.32 -5.11
C LEU A 60 14.61 -7.45 -3.85
N MET A 61 13.44 -6.99 -3.43
CA MET A 61 13.25 -6.24 -2.19
C MET A 61 12.42 -7.09 -1.22
N TYR A 62 12.92 -7.29 -0.02
CA TYR A 62 12.15 -7.95 1.03
C TYR A 62 11.48 -6.93 1.93
N PHE A 63 10.17 -7.07 2.10
CA PHE A 63 9.41 -6.31 3.09
C PHE A 63 9.32 -7.15 4.37
N GLY A 64 9.93 -6.68 5.45
CA GLY A 64 9.75 -7.30 6.77
C GLY A 64 8.28 -7.32 7.18
N LYS A 65 7.86 -8.31 7.97
CA LYS A 65 6.51 -8.33 8.56
C LYS A 65 6.30 -7.05 9.38
N ASN A 66 5.08 -6.53 9.43
CA ASN A 66 4.78 -5.29 10.15
C ASN A 66 5.23 -5.36 11.62
N THR A 67 5.08 -6.52 12.27
CA THR A 67 5.59 -6.78 13.63
C THR A 67 7.08 -6.51 13.79
N TYR A 68 7.87 -6.78 12.74
CA TYR A 68 9.30 -6.50 12.74
C TYR A 68 9.57 -5.00 12.62
N LEU A 69 8.88 -4.29 11.74
CA LEU A 69 9.06 -2.83 11.58
C LEU A 69 8.61 -2.05 12.81
N GLU A 70 7.47 -2.41 13.40
CA GLU A 70 6.97 -1.82 14.65
C GLU A 70 7.93 -2.07 15.81
N ALA A 71 8.44 -3.31 15.94
CA ALA A 71 9.46 -3.62 16.93
C ALA A 71 10.73 -2.78 16.69
N HIS A 72 11.18 -2.64 15.44
CA HIS A 72 12.37 -1.89 15.11
C HIS A 72 12.23 -0.38 15.37
N ALA A 73 11.06 0.19 15.09
CA ALA A 73 10.74 1.59 15.39
C ALA A 73 10.73 1.83 16.90
N ARG A 74 10.05 0.95 17.66
CA ARG A 74 10.02 1.01 19.13
C ARG A 74 11.41 0.86 19.73
N HIS A 75 12.22 -0.06 19.21
CA HIS A 75 13.61 -0.24 19.61
C HIS A 75 14.44 1.03 19.34
N GLY A 76 14.20 1.72 18.22
CA GLY A 76 14.81 3.01 17.92
C GLY A 76 14.48 4.07 18.98
N GLN A 77 13.21 4.22 19.33
CA GLN A 77 12.75 5.16 20.37
C GLN A 77 13.36 4.84 21.75
N ILE A 78 13.37 3.56 22.14
CA ILE A 78 14.01 3.11 23.39
C ILE A 78 15.49 3.52 23.45
N ARG A 79 16.21 3.40 22.33
CA ARG A 79 17.63 3.79 22.25
C ARG A 79 17.81 5.29 22.32
N ASP A 80 16.95 6.05 21.65
CA ASP A 80 17.07 7.50 21.61
C ASP A 80 16.76 8.08 23.01
N ASP A 81 15.70 7.62 23.68
CA ASP A 81 15.42 7.95 25.09
C ASP A 81 16.58 7.56 26.04
N TYR A 82 17.18 6.38 25.83
CA TYR A 82 18.34 5.95 26.62
C TYR A 82 19.56 6.86 26.41
N ARG A 83 19.77 7.35 25.18
CA ARG A 83 20.84 8.31 24.86
C ARG A 83 20.57 9.69 25.47
N GLU A 84 19.31 10.05 25.66
CA GLU A 84 18.89 11.25 26.37
C GLU A 84 19.01 11.12 27.90
N GLY A 85 19.41 9.96 28.41
CA GLY A 85 19.75 9.74 29.81
C GLY A 85 18.71 8.97 30.62
N ALA A 86 17.64 8.45 29.99
CA ALA A 86 16.65 7.63 30.69
C ALA A 86 17.29 6.36 31.27
N THR A 87 16.93 5.99 32.50
CA THR A 87 17.40 4.73 33.11
C THR A 87 16.64 3.53 32.55
N ILE A 88 17.19 2.33 32.76
CA ILE A 88 16.59 1.09 32.25
C ILE A 88 15.23 0.82 32.90
N GLU A 89 15.06 1.20 34.16
CA GLU A 89 13.83 1.09 34.93
C GLU A 89 12.76 2.04 34.38
N GLN A 90 13.13 3.30 34.10
CA GLN A 90 12.23 4.28 33.50
C GLN A 90 11.74 3.84 32.11
N LEU A 91 12.64 3.27 31.30
CA LEU A 91 12.28 2.72 29.98
C LEU A 91 11.40 1.47 30.09
N ALA A 92 11.68 0.59 31.05
CA ALA A 92 10.88 -0.60 31.31
C ALA A 92 9.43 -0.23 31.64
N GLU A 93 9.25 0.79 32.50
CA GLU A 93 7.94 1.34 32.83
C GLU A 93 7.27 2.02 31.62
N LYS A 94 7.95 3.00 30.99
CA LYS A 94 7.43 3.78 29.84
C LYS A 94 6.93 2.91 28.69
N TYR A 95 7.66 1.83 28.38
CA TYR A 95 7.34 0.95 27.25
C TYR A 95 6.61 -0.34 27.67
N SER A 96 6.31 -0.52 28.96
CA SER A 96 5.70 -1.73 29.51
C SER A 96 6.46 -3.01 29.13
N LEU A 97 7.78 -2.99 29.29
CA LEU A 97 8.68 -4.10 29.00
C LEU A 97 9.48 -4.47 30.25
N SER A 98 9.95 -5.71 30.35
CA SER A 98 10.85 -6.08 31.45
C SER A 98 12.21 -5.40 31.30
N THR A 99 12.88 -5.10 32.41
CA THR A 99 14.26 -4.55 32.43
C THR A 99 15.22 -5.42 31.62
N ARG A 100 15.09 -6.76 31.71
CA ARG A 100 15.82 -7.72 30.88
C ARG A 100 15.60 -7.49 29.39
N ARG A 101 14.37 -7.21 28.95
CA ARG A 101 14.07 -6.94 27.54
C ARG A 101 14.67 -5.61 27.11
N ILE A 102 14.60 -4.56 27.92
CA ILE A 102 15.25 -3.27 27.63
C ILE A 102 16.76 -3.44 27.48
N HIS A 103 17.42 -4.16 28.39
CA HIS A 103 18.84 -4.53 28.25
C HIS A 103 19.13 -5.24 26.93
N SER A 104 18.31 -6.22 26.56
CA SER A 104 18.43 -6.93 25.27
C SER A 104 18.34 -5.98 24.09
N VAL A 105 17.36 -5.06 24.09
CA VAL A 105 17.17 -4.08 23.01
C VAL A 105 18.36 -3.13 22.90
N ILE A 106 18.85 -2.58 24.02
CA ILE A 106 20.01 -1.68 24.02
C ILE A 106 21.26 -2.43 23.56
N HIS A 107 21.46 -3.68 23.98
CA HIS A 107 22.59 -4.51 23.58
C HIS A 107 22.52 -4.92 22.11
N GLU A 108 21.35 -5.36 21.63
CA GLU A 108 21.07 -5.64 20.22
C GLU A 108 21.43 -4.42 19.37
N LEU A 109 21.05 -3.21 19.77
CA LEU A 109 21.32 -1.99 19.00
C LEU A 109 22.77 -1.49 19.09
N LYS A 110 23.52 -1.84 20.14
CA LYS A 110 24.97 -1.55 20.26
C LYS A 110 25.82 -2.48 19.39
N ASN A 111 25.45 -3.76 19.34
CA ASN A 111 26.27 -4.81 18.73
C ASN A 111 25.79 -5.25 17.35
N THR A 112 24.59 -4.87 16.94
CA THR A 112 24.17 -4.98 15.54
C THR A 112 24.72 -3.74 14.84
N PRO A 113 25.83 -3.80 14.06
CA PRO A 113 26.11 -2.74 13.08
C PRO A 113 24.80 -2.51 12.32
N PRO A 114 24.36 -1.26 12.06
CA PRO A 114 23.03 -0.97 11.52
C PRO A 114 22.78 -2.00 10.45
N ALA A 115 21.88 -2.95 10.74
CA ALA A 115 21.95 -4.25 10.10
C ALA A 115 22.13 -4.01 8.61
N LYS A 116 22.93 -4.83 7.91
CA LYS A 116 22.65 -5.08 6.49
C LYS A 116 21.25 -5.70 6.45
N ALA A 117 20.25 -4.92 6.83
CA ALA A 117 18.89 -5.29 7.00
C ALA A 117 18.52 -5.62 5.58
N ALA A 118 18.14 -6.86 5.38
CA ALA A 118 17.58 -7.34 4.14
C ALA A 118 16.31 -6.56 3.72
N THR A 119 15.97 -5.46 4.38
CA THR A 119 15.08 -4.38 3.92
C THR A 119 15.82 -3.35 3.06
N THR A 120 16.59 -3.77 2.05
CA THR A 120 17.42 -2.88 1.20
C THR A 120 16.64 -1.85 0.36
N GLY A 121 15.32 -1.73 0.55
CA GLY A 121 14.51 -0.73 -0.15
C GLY A 121 13.52 0.06 0.71
N ALA A 122 13.09 -0.44 1.87
CA ALA A 122 12.10 0.25 2.71
C ALA A 122 12.56 1.64 3.20
N PRO A 123 13.80 1.81 3.71
CA PRO A 123 14.31 3.15 4.04
C PRO A 123 14.39 4.07 2.83
N ALA A 124 14.76 3.55 1.65
CA ALA A 124 14.82 4.35 0.43
C ALA A 124 13.43 4.82 -0.01
N ILE A 125 12.40 3.96 0.08
CA ILE A 125 11.01 4.33 -0.18
C ILE A 125 10.57 5.44 0.77
N ALA A 126 10.86 5.33 2.07
CA ALA A 126 10.52 6.36 3.04
C ALA A 126 11.23 7.70 2.75
N VAL A 127 12.51 7.67 2.39
CA VAL A 127 13.26 8.89 2.01
C VAL A 127 12.68 9.53 0.75
N ILE A 128 12.34 8.73 -0.27
CA ILE A 128 11.71 9.23 -1.50
C ILE A 128 10.33 9.84 -1.18
N ALA A 129 9.54 9.18 -0.33
CA ALA A 129 8.21 9.64 0.07
C ALA A 129 8.31 10.96 0.86
N ALA A 130 9.23 11.06 1.83
CA ALA A 130 9.45 12.28 2.59
C ALA A 130 9.84 13.44 1.68
N ARG A 131 10.74 13.21 0.71
CA ARG A 131 11.11 14.24 -0.28
C ARG A 131 9.93 14.69 -1.14
N MET A 132 9.06 13.77 -1.54
CA MET A 132 7.83 14.11 -2.25
C MET A 132 6.90 14.97 -1.38
N MET A 133 6.75 14.64 -0.10
CA MET A 133 5.95 15.44 0.84
C MET A 133 6.53 16.84 1.07
N MET A 134 7.85 16.96 1.16
CA MET A 134 8.49 18.28 1.29
C MET A 134 8.29 19.16 0.05
N LYS A 135 8.17 18.56 -1.15
CA LYS A 135 7.90 19.32 -2.39
C LYS A 135 6.52 19.98 -2.39
N ILE A 136 5.57 19.44 -1.65
CA ILE A 136 4.22 20.00 -1.51
C ILE A 136 4.11 20.94 -0.29
N GLY A 137 5.23 21.29 0.34
CA GLY A 137 5.29 22.31 1.39
C GLY A 137 5.28 21.79 2.83
N LEU A 138 5.28 20.47 3.06
CA LEU A 138 5.42 19.95 4.43
C LEU A 138 6.83 20.20 4.98
N ASP A 139 6.92 20.52 6.26
CA ASP A 139 8.20 20.54 6.96
C ASP A 139 8.80 19.13 7.07
N GLN A 140 10.07 19.06 7.45
CA GLN A 140 10.83 17.82 7.48
C GLN A 140 10.25 16.76 8.43
N ASN A 141 9.69 17.16 9.58
CA ASN A 141 9.17 16.23 10.57
C ASN A 141 7.84 15.65 10.10
N ASP A 142 6.93 16.50 9.61
CA ASP A 142 5.64 16.05 9.08
C ASP A 142 5.79 15.20 7.82
N ALA A 143 6.70 15.58 6.92
CA ALA A 143 7.06 14.78 5.76
C ALA A 143 7.61 13.40 6.15
N ALA A 144 8.47 13.34 7.17
CA ALA A 144 8.99 12.08 7.69
C ALA A 144 7.88 11.23 8.34
N ASN A 145 6.97 11.84 9.09
CA ASN A 145 5.83 11.16 9.70
C ASN A 145 4.89 10.57 8.64
N ALA A 146 4.51 11.35 7.63
CA ALA A 146 3.69 10.89 6.50
C ALA A 146 4.35 9.72 5.75
N ALA A 147 5.65 9.84 5.46
CA ALA A 147 6.43 8.78 4.81
C ALA A 147 6.46 7.47 5.62
N ARG A 148 6.58 7.55 6.96
CA ARG A 148 6.48 6.38 7.83
C ARG A 148 5.09 5.74 7.78
N GLY A 149 4.03 6.56 7.76
CA GLY A 149 2.66 6.10 7.59
C GLY A 149 2.47 5.32 6.28
N LEU A 150 2.97 5.85 5.16
CA LEU A 150 2.95 5.15 3.87
C LEU A 150 3.73 3.83 3.92
N LEU A 151 4.93 3.83 4.51
CA LEU A 151 5.73 2.62 4.63
C LEU A 151 5.05 1.54 5.48
N ALA A 152 4.37 1.93 6.55
CA ALA A 152 3.59 1.01 7.39
C ALA A 152 2.46 0.35 6.58
N VAL A 153 1.75 1.11 5.74
CA VAL A 153 0.71 0.55 4.85
C VAL A 153 1.30 -0.44 3.84
N ILE A 154 2.44 -0.10 3.23
CA ILE A 154 3.14 -1.00 2.31
C ILE A 154 3.57 -2.29 3.03
N ALA A 155 4.15 -2.17 4.22
CA ALA A 155 4.59 -3.32 4.99
C ALA A 155 3.43 -4.18 5.51
N ALA A 156 2.28 -3.59 5.81
CA ALA A 156 1.08 -4.35 6.15
C ALA A 156 0.59 -5.20 4.97
N LYS A 157 0.69 -4.68 3.74
CA LYS A 157 0.24 -5.36 2.51
C LYS A 157 1.23 -6.39 1.97
N PHE A 158 2.53 -6.12 2.09
CA PHE A 158 3.60 -6.93 1.49
C PHE A 158 4.56 -7.55 2.51
N GLY A 159 4.33 -7.37 3.80
CA GLY A 159 5.20 -7.87 4.86
C GLY A 159 5.36 -9.39 4.82
N GLY A 160 6.60 -9.86 4.96
CA GLY A 160 6.98 -11.25 4.82
C GLY A 160 7.18 -11.71 3.38
N THR A 161 7.05 -10.83 2.38
CA THR A 161 7.22 -11.17 0.96
C THR A 161 8.48 -10.56 0.36
N ALA A 162 9.12 -11.33 -0.52
CA ALA A 162 10.16 -10.83 -1.42
C ALA A 162 9.52 -10.41 -2.74
N LEU A 163 9.72 -9.16 -3.13
CA LEU A 163 9.13 -8.56 -4.30
C LEU A 163 10.23 -8.14 -5.28
N TYR A 164 10.08 -8.55 -6.54
CA TYR A 164 10.92 -8.04 -7.61
C TYR A 164 10.48 -6.63 -8.02
N ILE A 165 11.41 -5.67 -8.04
CA ILE A 165 11.18 -4.33 -8.58
C ILE A 165 11.60 -4.28 -10.05
N PRO A 166 10.64 -4.13 -10.99
CA PRO A 166 10.98 -4.07 -12.41
C PRO A 166 11.84 -2.85 -12.75
N LYS A 167 12.61 -2.99 -13.84
CA LYS A 167 13.34 -1.87 -14.49
C LYS A 167 12.39 -0.74 -14.89
N GLN A 168 12.91 0.47 -15.00
CA GLN A 168 12.13 1.69 -15.26
C GLN A 168 11.21 1.59 -16.49
N ASN A 169 11.72 1.09 -17.62
CA ASN A 169 10.92 0.87 -18.82
C ASN A 169 9.72 -0.07 -18.59
N LYS A 170 9.92 -1.10 -17.77
CA LYS A 170 8.85 -2.04 -17.38
C LYS A 170 7.84 -1.38 -16.44
N ILE A 171 8.27 -0.49 -15.54
CA ILE A 171 7.35 0.21 -14.65
C ILE A 171 6.47 1.20 -15.41
N GLN A 172 6.99 1.89 -16.41
CA GLN A 172 6.17 2.75 -17.28
C GLN A 172 5.06 1.95 -17.98
N ALA A 173 5.38 0.77 -18.51
CA ALA A 173 4.38 -0.14 -19.08
C ALA A 173 3.34 -0.57 -18.05
N ILE A 174 3.76 -0.95 -16.83
CA ILE A 174 2.83 -1.30 -15.74
C ILE A 174 1.89 -0.14 -15.39
N ILE A 175 2.43 1.08 -15.25
CA ILE A 175 1.64 2.28 -14.92
C ILE A 175 0.59 2.53 -16.00
N ARG A 176 0.98 2.51 -17.27
CA ARG A 176 0.05 2.65 -18.40
C ARG A 176 -1.02 1.57 -18.37
N ASP A 177 -0.64 0.32 -18.12
CA ASP A 177 -1.59 -0.80 -18.08
C ASP A 177 -2.59 -0.66 -16.90
N ILE A 178 -2.14 -0.14 -15.74
CA ILE A 178 -3.00 0.24 -14.59
C ILE A 178 -4.00 1.32 -15.02
N GLU A 179 -3.53 2.37 -15.70
CA GLU A 179 -4.35 3.50 -16.14
C GLU A 179 -5.42 3.07 -17.17
N ILE A 180 -5.04 2.26 -18.16
CA ILE A 180 -5.96 1.66 -19.15
C ILE A 180 -7.06 0.86 -18.43
N PHE A 181 -6.67 -0.03 -17.52
CA PHE A 181 -7.63 -0.87 -16.82
C PHE A 181 -8.60 -0.06 -15.96
N ARG A 182 -8.11 0.97 -15.24
CA ARG A 182 -8.94 1.86 -14.43
C ARG A 182 -9.90 2.70 -15.28
N ALA A 183 -9.43 3.26 -16.38
CA ALA A 183 -10.25 4.05 -17.29
C ALA A 183 -11.35 3.20 -17.94
N HIS A 184 -11.04 1.96 -18.32
CA HIS A 184 -12.06 1.03 -18.80
C HIS A 184 -13.09 0.70 -17.70
N ARG A 185 -12.64 0.40 -16.47
CA ARG A 185 -13.53 0.17 -15.32
C ARG A 185 -14.44 1.35 -15.01
N ALA A 186 -14.01 2.57 -15.34
CA ALA A 186 -14.81 3.79 -15.25
C ALA A 186 -15.76 4.01 -16.45
N GLY A 187 -15.90 3.03 -17.35
CA GLY A 187 -16.84 3.06 -18.47
C GLY A 187 -16.30 3.66 -19.76
N LYS A 188 -15.01 3.99 -19.86
CA LYS A 188 -14.42 4.44 -21.12
C LYS A 188 -14.44 3.31 -22.16
N SER A 189 -14.82 3.64 -23.39
CA SER A 189 -14.87 2.69 -24.50
C SER A 189 -13.45 2.32 -24.95
N ILE A 190 -13.30 1.16 -25.58
CA ILE A 190 -12.02 0.70 -26.12
C ILE A 190 -11.47 1.70 -27.14
N THR A 191 -12.33 2.24 -28.02
CA THR A 191 -11.95 3.26 -29.02
C THR A 191 -11.35 4.51 -28.37
N THR A 192 -11.96 5.05 -27.32
CA THR A 192 -11.42 6.21 -26.59
C THR A 192 -10.07 5.91 -25.95
N LEU A 193 -9.86 4.68 -25.46
CA LEU A 193 -8.59 4.26 -24.87
C LEU A 193 -7.49 4.09 -25.94
N THR A 194 -7.83 3.52 -27.11
CA THR A 194 -6.94 3.40 -28.27
C THR A 194 -6.42 4.77 -28.70
N GLU A 195 -7.31 5.76 -28.84
CA GLU A 195 -6.96 7.13 -29.21
C GLU A 195 -6.08 7.80 -28.15
N TYR A 196 -6.44 7.69 -26.88
CA TYR A 196 -5.73 8.35 -25.78
C TYR A 196 -4.33 7.77 -25.52
N PHE A 197 -4.21 6.44 -25.52
CA PHE A 197 -2.94 5.75 -25.22
C PHE A 197 -2.09 5.45 -26.46
N GLN A 198 -2.61 5.70 -27.67
CA GLN A 198 -1.95 5.42 -28.95
C GLN A 198 -1.52 3.94 -29.07
N LEU A 199 -2.40 3.02 -28.67
CA LEU A 199 -2.22 1.57 -28.77
C LEU A 199 -3.29 0.96 -29.66
N SER A 200 -3.04 -0.23 -30.22
CA SER A 200 -4.07 -0.92 -31.01
C SER A 200 -5.24 -1.41 -30.13
N GLU A 201 -6.39 -1.66 -30.76
CA GLU A 201 -7.54 -2.24 -30.08
C GLU A 201 -7.22 -3.61 -29.44
N GLU A 202 -6.42 -4.44 -30.13
CA GLU A 202 -5.94 -5.72 -29.60
C GLU A 202 -5.03 -5.55 -28.37
N GLU A 203 -4.17 -4.53 -28.36
CA GLU A 203 -3.30 -4.23 -27.22
C GLU A 203 -4.12 -3.78 -26.01
N ILE A 204 -5.10 -2.88 -26.20
CA ILE A 204 -6.03 -2.45 -25.14
C ILE A 204 -6.82 -3.64 -24.60
N LYS A 205 -7.42 -4.46 -25.47
CA LYS A 205 -8.13 -5.69 -25.06
C LYS A 205 -7.23 -6.64 -24.28
N THR A 206 -5.97 -6.79 -24.71
CA THR A 206 -4.98 -7.63 -24.03
C THR A 206 -4.66 -7.08 -22.65
N VAL A 207 -4.48 -5.76 -22.49
CA VAL A 207 -4.28 -5.16 -21.16
C VAL A 207 -5.48 -5.44 -20.28
N ILE A 208 -6.70 -5.23 -20.77
CA ILE A 208 -7.95 -5.41 -20.02
C ILE A 208 -8.14 -6.87 -19.57
N GLU A 209 -7.98 -7.83 -20.49
CA GLU A 209 -8.23 -9.26 -20.24
C GLU A 209 -7.23 -9.85 -19.23
N TYR A 210 -5.99 -9.37 -19.27
CA TYR A 210 -4.89 -9.98 -18.54
C TYR A 210 -4.31 -9.12 -17.42
N TYR A 211 -4.86 -7.93 -17.20
CA TYR A 211 -4.59 -7.17 -15.99
C TYR A 211 -4.88 -8.09 -14.80
N PRO A 212 -3.96 -8.24 -13.84
CA PRO A 212 -4.20 -9.01 -12.64
C PRO A 212 -5.14 -8.19 -11.76
N ALA A 213 -6.39 -8.06 -12.18
CA ALA A 213 -7.47 -7.69 -11.31
C ALA A 213 -7.30 -8.58 -10.08
N PRO A 214 -7.38 -8.05 -8.86
CA PRO A 214 -7.52 -8.92 -7.72
C PRO A 214 -8.64 -9.87 -8.12
N LYS A 215 -8.31 -11.17 -8.26
CA LYS A 215 -9.33 -12.20 -8.21
C LYS A 215 -10.03 -11.81 -6.93
N LEU A 216 -11.26 -11.29 -7.03
CA LEU A 216 -12.17 -11.25 -5.90
C LEU A 216 -11.99 -12.65 -5.37
N SER A 217 -11.25 -12.80 -4.27
CA SER A 217 -10.83 -14.12 -3.83
C SER A 217 -12.13 -14.90 -3.83
N GLU A 218 -12.15 -16.09 -4.45
CA GLU A 218 -13.35 -16.91 -4.38
C GLU A 218 -13.70 -17.19 -2.88
N GLY A 219 -12.78 -16.87 -1.95
CA GLY A 219 -13.10 -16.31 -0.62
C GLY A 219 -13.70 -14.89 -0.65
N ARG A 220 -14.95 -14.79 -1.10
CA ARG A 220 -15.94 -13.71 -0.97
C ARG A 220 -15.42 -12.33 -0.48
N LEU A 221 -14.96 -11.49 -1.42
CA LEU A 221 -15.33 -10.06 -1.29
C LEU A 221 -16.82 -9.99 -1.58
N THR A 222 -17.65 -10.07 -0.53
CA THR A 222 -19.08 -9.82 -0.63
C THR A 222 -19.32 -8.43 -1.24
N GLU A 223 -20.42 -8.21 -1.95
CA GLU A 223 -20.81 -6.87 -2.45
C GLU A 223 -20.74 -5.82 -1.33
N LEU A 224 -21.10 -6.22 -0.11
CA LEU A 224 -20.96 -5.41 1.11
C LEU A 224 -19.51 -4.97 1.41
N SER A 225 -18.49 -5.77 1.10
CA SER A 225 -17.09 -5.34 1.27
C SER A 225 -16.69 -4.27 0.27
N LEU A 226 -17.21 -4.34 -0.96
CA LEU A 226 -16.97 -3.32 -1.99
C LEU A 226 -17.69 -2.02 -1.65
N ILE A 227 -18.96 -2.13 -1.28
CA ILE A 227 -19.79 -1.00 -0.85
C ILE A 227 -19.14 -0.31 0.36
N ASN A 228 -18.71 -1.07 1.37
CA ASN A 228 -18.02 -0.51 2.52
C ASN A 228 -16.73 0.25 2.11
N GLY A 229 -15.97 -0.34 1.19
CA GLY A 229 -14.76 0.30 0.66
C GLY A 229 -15.06 1.61 -0.06
N TRP A 230 -16.12 1.66 -0.87
CA TRP A 230 -16.54 2.88 -1.57
C TRP A 230 -17.05 3.95 -0.62
N ILE A 231 -17.85 3.57 0.37
CA ILE A 231 -18.36 4.53 1.37
C ILE A 231 -17.20 5.16 2.12
N LEU A 232 -16.23 4.36 2.59
CA LEU A 232 -15.04 4.88 3.27
C LEU A 232 -14.17 5.75 2.36
N GLU A 233 -14.09 5.44 1.07
CA GLU A 233 -13.37 6.26 0.09
C GLU A 233 -14.05 7.62 -0.10
N VAL A 234 -15.38 7.67 -0.19
CA VAL A 234 -16.14 8.92 -0.28
C VAL A 234 -16.11 9.69 1.05
N ALA A 235 -16.26 9.01 2.19
CA ALA A 235 -16.16 9.61 3.52
C ALA A 235 -14.84 10.38 3.67
N ALA A 236 -13.72 9.76 3.28
CA ALA A 236 -12.42 10.41 3.34
C ALA A 236 -12.35 11.72 2.55
N THR A 237 -13.11 11.87 1.46
CA THR A 237 -13.16 13.12 0.65
C THR A 237 -14.05 14.20 1.27
N CYS A 238 -14.96 13.84 2.16
CA CYS A 238 -15.89 14.76 2.82
C CYS A 238 -15.45 15.16 4.23
N ARG A 239 -14.22 14.85 4.65
CA ARG A 239 -13.78 14.99 6.06
C ARG A 239 -13.90 16.42 6.64
N GLU A 240 -13.82 17.45 5.80
CA GLU A 240 -13.96 18.85 6.22
C GLU A 240 -15.41 19.32 6.36
N ASP A 241 -16.37 18.51 5.92
CA ASP A 241 -17.80 18.74 6.06
C ASP A 241 -18.39 17.70 7.03
N PRO A 242 -18.56 18.05 8.33
CA PRO A 242 -19.07 17.12 9.33
C PRO A 242 -20.48 16.61 9.02
N GLU A 243 -21.30 17.41 8.33
CA GLU A 243 -22.69 17.05 7.99
C GLU A 243 -22.72 15.93 6.95
N MET A 244 -21.71 15.86 6.07
CA MET A 244 -21.56 14.80 5.07
C MET A 244 -20.68 13.64 5.55
N HIS A 245 -19.61 13.91 6.30
CA HIS A 245 -18.67 12.90 6.80
C HIS A 245 -19.32 11.94 7.80
N ALA A 246 -20.04 12.46 8.80
CA ALA A 246 -20.58 11.64 9.87
C ALA A 246 -21.60 10.59 9.37
N PRO A 247 -22.55 10.90 8.47
CA PRO A 247 -23.45 9.91 7.90
C PRO A 247 -22.73 8.83 7.07
N LEU A 248 -21.64 9.17 6.37
CA LEU A 248 -20.87 8.22 5.58
C LEU A 248 -20.10 7.22 6.45
N GLU A 249 -19.49 7.67 7.54
CA GLU A 249 -18.87 6.78 8.54
C GLU A 249 -19.90 5.83 9.16
N ILE A 250 -21.09 6.35 9.53
CA ILE A 250 -22.20 5.51 10.03
C ILE A 250 -22.64 4.48 8.98
N ALA A 251 -22.73 4.89 7.71
CA ALA A 251 -23.08 4.00 6.62
C ALA A 251 -22.03 2.89 6.43
N ALA A 252 -20.73 3.23 6.49
CA ALA A 252 -19.63 2.26 6.43
C ALA A 252 -19.73 1.24 7.57
N ASP A 253 -19.93 1.71 8.80
CA ASP A 253 -20.12 0.85 9.97
C ASP A 253 -21.31 -0.09 9.83
N ASN A 254 -22.44 0.40 9.30
CA ASN A 254 -23.63 -0.41 9.08
C ASN A 254 -23.39 -1.49 8.02
N VAL A 255 -22.68 -1.17 6.94
CA VAL A 255 -22.32 -2.15 5.91
C VAL A 255 -21.32 -3.19 6.46
N ALA A 256 -20.38 -2.77 7.31
CA ALA A 256 -19.46 -3.68 8.00
C ALA A 256 -20.20 -4.64 8.94
N LYS A 257 -21.21 -4.14 9.69
CA LYS A 257 -22.10 -4.96 10.54
C LYS A 257 -22.91 -5.95 9.70
N ALA A 258 -23.55 -5.50 8.63
CA ALA A 258 -24.31 -6.36 7.72
C ALA A 258 -23.44 -7.48 7.14
N ARG A 259 -22.20 -7.17 6.77
CA ARG A 259 -21.22 -8.18 6.30
C ARG A 259 -20.94 -9.24 7.37
N ASN A 260 -20.80 -8.84 8.63
CA ASN A 260 -20.54 -9.79 9.72
C ASN A 260 -21.75 -10.70 9.97
N VAL A 261 -22.97 -10.18 9.83
CA VAL A 261 -24.21 -10.99 9.89
C VAL A 261 -24.25 -12.00 8.75
N ALA A 262 -24.00 -11.56 7.51
CA ALA A 262 -23.99 -12.44 6.34
C ALA A 262 -22.96 -13.57 6.48
N LYS A 263 -21.75 -13.26 6.97
CA LYS A 263 -20.72 -14.27 7.26
C LYS A 263 -21.17 -15.31 8.28
N LYS A 264 -21.88 -14.89 9.34
CA LYS A 264 -22.39 -15.83 10.36
C LYS A 264 -23.46 -16.76 9.76
N GLN A 265 -24.35 -16.26 8.91
CA GLN A 265 -25.38 -17.07 8.26
C GLN A 265 -24.80 -18.09 7.29
N ASP A 266 -23.77 -17.73 6.52
CA ASP A 266 -23.08 -18.64 5.61
C ASP A 266 -22.40 -19.83 6.32
N VAL A 267 -21.87 -19.60 7.53
CA VAL A 267 -21.27 -20.67 8.35
C VAL A 267 -22.34 -21.68 8.79
N ILE A 268 -23.54 -21.20 9.13
CA ILE A 268 -24.67 -22.02 9.56
C ILE A 268 -25.18 -22.90 8.41
N THR A 269 -25.40 -22.33 7.23
CA THR A 269 -25.86 -23.09 6.06
C THR A 269 -24.83 -24.11 5.56
N THR A 270 -23.54 -23.80 5.68
CA THR A 270 -22.48 -24.75 5.32
C THR A 270 -22.45 -25.95 6.28
N HIS A 271 -22.69 -25.74 7.59
CA HIS A 271 -22.76 -26.83 8.56
C HIS A 271 -24.00 -27.73 8.39
N MET A 272 -25.12 -27.19 7.90
CA MET A 272 -26.34 -27.97 7.67
C MET A 272 -26.29 -28.86 6.41
N LYS A 273 -25.48 -28.51 5.41
CA LYS A 273 -25.33 -29.32 4.18
C LYS A 273 -24.30 -30.46 4.29
N GLY A 274 -23.53 -30.49 5.39
CA GLY A 274 -22.51 -31.52 5.64
C GLY A 274 -22.95 -32.63 6.60
N ARG A 275 -24.24 -32.70 6.94
CA ARG A 275 -24.87 -33.80 7.69
C ARG A 275 -25.87 -34.49 6.77
#